data_AF-A0A8C5Q8V1-F1
#
_entry.id   AF-A0A8C5Q8V1-F1
#
_cell.length_a   1.000
_cell.length_b   1.000
_cell.length_c   1.000
_cell.angle_alpha   90.00
_cell.angle_beta   90.00
_cell.angle_gamma   90.00
#
_symmetry.space_group_name_H-M   'P 1'
#
loop_
_entity.id
_entity.type
_entity.pdbx_description
1 polymer ?
#
loop_
_entity_poly.entity_id
_entity_poly.type
_entity_poly.pdbx_seq_one_letter_code
_entity_poly.pdbx_strand_id
1 'polypeptide(L)'
;MAASGEPERPWSPEQLQSEELPKKDIIKFLQEHATDSFLTEHKLLGNIKNVAKTAKKEHLVTAYNKLFQSKVRARGRKLSDMKDLKVTDDKPKETKPEESVDEGPPKYTKSILKKGDKTNFPKKGDTVHCWYTGTLEDGTVFDSNIQTSSKKKKAAKPLSFKVGVGKVIRGWDEALLTMSKGEKAKLEIQPEWAYGKKGQPDAKIPPNAKLLFEVELVDIE
;
A
#
# COMPACT_ATOMS: atom_id res chain seq x y z
N MET A 1 2.83 -5.17 -30.06
CA MET A 1 3.15 -4.03 -29.17
C MET A 1 3.17 -4.53 -27.73
N ALA A 2 4.19 -4.19 -26.95
CA ALA A 2 4.24 -4.55 -25.52
C ALA A 2 3.45 -3.53 -24.70
N ALA A 3 2.57 -3.99 -23.82
CA ALA A 3 1.83 -3.13 -22.92
C ALA A 3 2.76 -2.63 -21.80
N SER A 4 3.06 -1.33 -21.79
CA SER A 4 3.86 -0.67 -20.74
C SER A 4 3.03 -0.45 -19.47
N GLY A 5 2.54 -1.55 -18.89
CA GLY A 5 2.06 -1.56 -17.51
C GLY A 5 3.24 -1.38 -16.56
N GLU A 6 3.14 -0.42 -15.65
CA GLU A 6 4.16 -0.20 -14.63
C GLU A 6 4.28 -1.47 -13.75
N PRO A 7 5.49 -2.02 -13.52
CA PRO A 7 5.63 -3.22 -12.71
C PRO A 7 5.07 -3.00 -11.31
N GLU A 8 4.21 -3.91 -10.87
CA GLU A 8 3.93 -4.06 -9.44
C GLU A 8 5.13 -4.71 -8.75
N ARG A 9 5.25 -4.58 -7.42
CA ARG A 9 6.33 -5.21 -6.64
C ARG A 9 5.89 -6.62 -6.19
N PRO A 10 6.27 -7.73 -6.87
CA PRO A 10 5.89 -9.07 -6.43
C PRO A 10 6.48 -9.48 -5.06
N TRP A 11 7.62 -8.90 -4.68
CA TRP A 11 8.39 -9.29 -3.49
C TRP A 11 8.75 -8.11 -2.60
N SER A 12 8.59 -8.29 -1.29
CA SER A 12 9.03 -7.38 -0.24
C SER A 12 10.56 -7.43 -0.05
N PRO A 13 11.21 -6.37 0.47
CA PRO A 13 12.66 -6.34 0.68
C PRO A 13 13.18 -7.48 1.57
N GLU A 14 12.43 -7.89 2.58
CA GLU A 14 12.76 -9.02 3.46
C GLU A 14 12.73 -10.36 2.70
N GLN A 15 11.69 -10.59 1.88
CA GLN A 15 11.61 -11.77 1.02
C GLN A 15 12.74 -11.81 0.00
N LEU A 16 13.11 -10.65 -0.55
CA LEU A 16 14.25 -10.51 -1.45
C LEU A 16 15.59 -10.81 -0.78
N GLN A 17 15.71 -10.73 0.55
CA GLN A 17 16.89 -11.17 1.29
C GLN A 17 16.84 -12.66 1.67
N SER A 18 15.65 -13.27 1.82
CA SER A 18 15.50 -14.70 2.12
C SER A 18 16.18 -15.61 1.08
N GLU A 19 16.80 -16.69 1.53
CA GLU A 19 17.40 -17.72 0.67
C GLU A 19 16.35 -18.51 -0.14
N GLU A 20 15.10 -18.53 0.33
CA GLU A 20 13.96 -19.18 -0.34
C GLU A 20 13.69 -18.60 -1.75
N LEU A 21 14.08 -17.34 -1.99
CA LEU A 21 13.86 -16.67 -3.27
C LEU A 21 15.05 -16.90 -4.22
N PRO A 22 14.91 -17.66 -5.32
CA PRO A 22 16.01 -17.90 -6.24
C PRO A 22 16.50 -16.59 -6.90
N LYS A 23 17.82 -16.38 -6.91
CA LYS A 23 18.45 -15.21 -7.59
C LYS A 23 17.98 -15.05 -9.05
N LYS A 24 17.71 -16.17 -9.72
CA LYS A 24 17.31 -16.23 -11.13
C LYS A 24 15.99 -15.51 -11.38
N ASP A 25 15.00 -15.66 -10.51
CA ASP A 25 13.69 -15.00 -10.64
C ASP A 25 13.78 -13.49 -10.42
N ILE A 26 14.60 -13.06 -9.45
CA ILE A 26 14.87 -11.63 -9.23
C ILE A 26 15.52 -11.03 -10.49
N ILE A 27 16.51 -11.71 -11.08
CA ILE A 27 17.15 -11.26 -12.33
C ILE A 27 16.16 -11.25 -13.50
N LYS A 28 15.36 -12.32 -13.66
CA LYS A 28 14.36 -12.44 -14.72
C LYS A 28 13.35 -11.28 -14.65
N PHE A 29 12.80 -11.04 -13.47
CA PHE A 29 11.88 -9.94 -13.22
C PHE A 29 12.51 -8.57 -13.54
N LEU A 30 13.76 -8.35 -13.11
CA LEU A 30 14.47 -7.12 -13.46
C LEU A 30 14.65 -6.98 -14.98
N GLN A 31 14.96 -8.06 -15.69
CA GLN A 31 15.09 -8.06 -17.14
C GLN A 31 13.77 -7.83 -17.89
N GLU A 32 12.65 -8.32 -17.36
CA GLU A 32 11.31 -8.14 -17.94
C GLU A 32 10.71 -6.74 -17.67
N HIS A 33 11.15 -6.05 -16.61
CA HIS A 33 10.50 -4.83 -16.12
C HIS A 33 11.40 -3.59 -15.95
N ALA A 34 12.72 -3.73 -16.08
CA ALA A 34 13.65 -2.59 -16.10
C ALA A 34 14.06 -2.23 -17.52
N THR A 35 14.50 -0.98 -17.72
CA THR A 35 15.07 -0.55 -19.00
C THR A 35 16.46 -1.12 -19.24
N ASP A 36 16.84 -1.33 -20.50
CA ASP A 36 18.18 -1.81 -20.88
C ASP A 36 19.31 -0.95 -20.30
N SER A 37 19.10 0.37 -20.18
CA SER A 37 20.03 1.29 -19.51
C SER A 37 20.21 0.97 -18.03
N PHE A 38 19.12 0.66 -17.31
CA PHE A 38 19.18 0.26 -15.90
C PHE A 38 19.86 -1.11 -15.73
N LEU A 39 19.53 -2.07 -16.60
CA LEU A 39 20.15 -3.39 -16.62
C LEU A 39 21.65 -3.31 -16.94
N THR A 40 22.06 -2.40 -17.82
CA THR A 40 23.46 -2.13 -18.14
C THR A 40 24.19 -1.49 -16.95
N GLU A 41 23.61 -0.47 -16.31
CA GLU A 41 24.17 0.18 -15.12
C GLU A 41 24.45 -0.83 -13.98
N HIS A 42 23.52 -1.76 -13.74
CA HIS A 42 23.65 -2.78 -12.68
C HIS A 42 24.35 -4.07 -13.11
N LYS A 43 24.84 -4.17 -14.35
CA LYS A 43 25.43 -5.38 -14.96
C LYS A 43 24.51 -6.62 -14.92
N LEU A 44 23.21 -6.37 -15.08
CA LEU A 44 22.14 -7.37 -15.12
C LEU A 44 21.69 -7.72 -16.54
N LEU A 45 22.19 -7.02 -17.56
CA LEU A 45 21.94 -7.35 -18.97
C LEU A 45 22.66 -8.65 -19.36
N GLY A 46 21.98 -9.58 -20.04
CA GLY A 46 22.55 -10.83 -20.54
C GLY A 46 21.92 -12.10 -19.94
N ASN A 47 22.56 -13.26 -20.12
CA ASN A 47 21.96 -14.54 -19.75
C ASN A 47 21.81 -14.68 -18.21
N ILE A 48 20.58 -14.90 -17.74
CA ILE A 48 20.20 -15.06 -16.32
C ILE A 48 21.12 -16.06 -15.58
N LYS A 49 21.53 -17.17 -16.23
CA LYS A 49 22.41 -18.17 -15.60
C LYS A 49 23.83 -17.66 -15.36
N ASN A 50 24.31 -16.72 -16.17
CA ASN A 50 25.62 -16.10 -16.01
C ASN A 50 25.56 -14.95 -14.98
N VAL A 51 24.54 -14.09 -15.10
CA VAL A 51 24.28 -13.00 -14.14
C VAL A 51 24.07 -13.55 -12.72
N ALA A 52 23.38 -14.68 -12.55
CA ALA A 52 23.20 -15.32 -11.24
C ALA A 52 24.48 -15.87 -10.60
N LYS A 53 25.54 -16.13 -11.40
CA LYS A 53 26.86 -16.54 -10.91
C LYS A 53 27.73 -15.34 -10.50
N THR A 54 27.61 -14.22 -11.20
CA THR A 54 28.42 -13.01 -10.96
C THR A 54 27.77 -12.03 -9.97
N ALA A 55 26.44 -11.96 -9.91
CA ALA A 55 25.71 -11.04 -9.04
C ALA A 55 25.50 -11.60 -7.62
N LYS A 56 25.86 -10.79 -6.62
CA LYS A 56 25.52 -11.03 -5.21
C LYS A 56 24.03 -10.82 -4.97
N LYS A 57 23.45 -11.57 -4.02
CA LYS A 57 22.03 -11.46 -3.64
C LYS A 57 21.68 -10.02 -3.26
N GLU A 58 22.48 -9.40 -2.41
CA GLU A 58 22.33 -8.00 -1.94
C GLU A 58 22.31 -6.98 -3.09
N HIS A 59 23.13 -7.18 -4.12
CA HIS A 59 23.16 -6.32 -5.32
C HIS A 59 21.85 -6.43 -6.11
N LEU A 60 21.27 -7.64 -6.21
CA LEU A 60 19.96 -7.84 -6.83
C LEU A 60 18.83 -7.18 -6.01
N VAL A 61 18.85 -7.30 -4.68
CA VAL A 61 17.89 -6.61 -3.80
C VAL A 61 18.01 -5.09 -3.94
N THR A 62 19.24 -4.58 -4.00
CA THR A 62 19.52 -3.14 -4.16
C THR A 62 19.07 -2.63 -5.52
N ALA A 63 19.36 -3.35 -6.60
CA ALA A 63 18.88 -3.03 -7.95
C ALA A 63 17.35 -3.05 -8.01
N TYR A 64 16.69 -4.07 -7.46
CA TYR A 64 15.23 -4.13 -7.38
C TYR A 64 14.66 -2.94 -6.61
N ASN A 65 15.13 -2.68 -5.39
CA ASN A 65 14.65 -1.53 -4.61
C ASN A 65 14.94 -0.19 -5.31
N LYS A 66 16.03 -0.07 -6.09
CA LYS A 66 16.38 1.13 -6.85
C LYS A 66 15.53 1.32 -8.10
N LEU A 67 15.15 0.24 -8.80
CA LEU A 67 14.21 0.27 -9.93
C LEU A 67 12.91 0.96 -9.51
N PHE A 68 12.33 0.54 -8.39
CA PHE A 68 11.08 1.12 -7.87
C PHE A 68 11.25 2.42 -7.05
N GLN A 69 12.45 2.77 -6.62
CA GLN A 69 12.74 4.09 -6.05
C GLN A 69 13.02 5.16 -7.12
N SER A 70 13.19 4.77 -8.38
CA SER A 70 13.56 5.71 -9.45
C SER A 70 12.50 6.81 -9.69
N LYS A 71 11.23 6.58 -9.32
CA LYS A 71 10.19 7.64 -9.31
C LYS A 71 10.32 8.68 -8.17
N VAL A 72 11.04 8.38 -7.08
CA VAL A 72 11.27 9.36 -5.99
C VAL A 72 12.32 10.41 -6.39
N ARG A 73 13.18 10.12 -7.39
CA ARG A 73 14.23 11.05 -7.85
C ARG A 73 13.75 12.18 -8.76
N ALA A 74 12.53 12.12 -9.29
CA ALA A 74 11.95 13.22 -10.07
C ALA A 74 11.44 14.39 -9.20
N ARG A 75 11.29 14.19 -7.88
CA ARG A 75 10.73 15.21 -6.96
C ARG A 75 11.53 15.35 -5.66
N GLY A 76 12.85 15.21 -5.76
CA GLY A 76 13.77 15.09 -4.63
C GLY A 76 15.05 15.89 -4.77
N ARG A 77 14.98 17.18 -5.09
CA ARG A 77 16.12 18.09 -4.88
C ARG A 77 15.72 19.45 -4.30
N LYS A 78 16.01 19.58 -3.00
CA LYS A 78 16.26 20.80 -2.23
C LYS A 78 15.08 21.76 -1.96
N LEU A 79 14.92 22.02 -0.67
CA LEU A 79 14.16 23.13 -0.08
C LEU A 79 14.74 24.48 -0.54
N SER A 80 14.08 25.14 -1.49
CA SER A 80 13.95 26.61 -1.57
C SER A 80 12.87 27.00 -2.61
N ASP A 81 12.26 28.17 -2.40
CA ASP A 81 11.47 28.94 -3.39
C ASP A 81 10.10 28.42 -3.85
N MET A 82 9.10 28.87 -3.09
CA MET A 82 7.88 29.57 -3.54
C MET A 82 7.15 29.16 -4.85
N LYS A 83 5.87 28.84 -4.63
CA LYS A 83 4.66 29.41 -5.27
C LYS A 83 4.08 28.83 -6.58
N ASP A 84 2.75 28.88 -6.53
CA ASP A 84 1.73 28.95 -7.58
C ASP A 84 1.31 27.71 -8.39
N LEU A 85 -0.01 27.69 -8.65
CA LEU A 85 -0.75 26.58 -9.22
C LEU A 85 -0.77 26.59 -10.75
N LYS A 86 -0.78 25.40 -11.37
CA LYS A 86 -1.86 25.05 -12.31
C LYS A 86 -2.00 23.54 -12.50
N VAL A 87 -3.24 23.11 -12.71
CA VAL A 87 -3.66 21.75 -13.11
C VAL A 87 -3.84 21.70 -14.63
N THR A 88 -3.47 20.56 -15.23
CA THR A 88 -4.06 19.86 -16.41
C THR A 88 -2.97 18.90 -16.95
N ASP A 89 -3.20 17.72 -17.48
CA ASP A 89 -4.34 16.78 -17.56
C ASP A 89 -3.82 15.54 -18.33
N ASP A 90 -4.62 14.47 -18.36
CA ASP A 90 -4.55 13.26 -19.20
C ASP A 90 -4.09 11.93 -18.54
N LYS A 91 -4.71 10.84 -19.01
CA LYS A 91 -4.83 9.47 -18.45
C LYS A 91 -4.14 8.46 -19.41
N PRO A 92 -4.48 7.15 -19.59
CA PRO A 92 -5.53 6.22 -19.07
C PRO A 92 -4.96 5.14 -18.10
N LYS A 93 -5.71 4.45 -17.22
CA LYS A 93 -6.83 3.45 -17.39
C LYS A 93 -6.36 2.17 -18.15
N GLU A 94 -6.72 0.91 -17.83
CA GLU A 94 -7.73 0.35 -16.89
C GLU A 94 -7.56 -1.19 -16.75
N THR A 95 -8.21 -1.81 -15.75
CA THR A 95 -8.69 -3.22 -15.76
C THR A 95 -9.87 -3.36 -14.76
N LYS A 96 -10.68 -4.43 -14.87
CA LYS A 96 -11.94 -4.72 -14.13
C LYS A 96 -11.97 -6.24 -13.78
N PRO A 97 -12.68 -6.71 -12.72
CA PRO A 97 -14.11 -6.45 -12.48
C PRO A 97 -14.43 -5.87 -11.08
N GLU A 98 -15.25 -4.83 -10.91
CA GLU A 98 -16.71 -4.66 -11.23
C GLU A 98 -17.59 -5.33 -10.15
N GLU A 99 -18.41 -4.59 -9.38
CA GLU A 99 -19.58 -3.80 -9.81
C GLU A 99 -19.94 -2.64 -8.84
N SER A 100 -20.44 -1.49 -9.37
CA SER A 100 -21.17 -0.35 -8.73
C SER A 100 -20.62 0.27 -7.41
N VAL A 101 -20.42 1.60 -7.26
CA VAL A 101 -21.35 2.73 -7.52
C VAL A 101 -20.60 4.01 -7.96
N ASP A 102 -21.36 4.98 -8.48
CA ASP A 102 -20.97 6.31 -8.99
C ASP A 102 -20.10 7.21 -8.05
N GLU A 103 -19.57 8.31 -8.64
CA GLU A 103 -18.68 9.34 -8.06
C GLU A 103 -17.16 9.02 -7.90
N GLY A 104 -16.44 9.14 -9.02
CA GLY A 104 -15.01 9.54 -9.03
C GLY A 104 -13.97 8.44 -8.77
N PRO A 105 -12.67 8.74 -9.00
CA PRO A 105 -11.60 7.80 -8.68
C PRO A 105 -11.48 7.61 -7.15
N PRO A 106 -11.16 6.38 -6.67
CA PRO A 106 -11.08 6.09 -5.25
C PRO A 106 -10.03 6.98 -4.58
N LYS A 107 -10.45 7.73 -3.55
CA LYS A 107 -9.58 8.68 -2.83
C LYS A 107 -8.86 8.01 -1.64
N TYR A 108 -8.50 6.73 -1.80
CA TYR A 108 -7.75 5.94 -0.85
C TYR A 108 -6.77 5.01 -1.56
N THR A 109 -5.69 4.66 -0.86
CA THR A 109 -4.66 3.73 -1.31
C THR A 109 -4.54 2.59 -0.31
N LYS A 110 -4.79 1.35 -0.73
CA LYS A 110 -4.50 0.15 0.07
C LYS A 110 -3.12 -0.40 -0.26
N SER A 111 -2.34 -0.75 0.76
CA SER A 111 -1.08 -1.49 0.65
C SER A 111 -1.10 -2.68 1.62
N ILE A 112 -1.10 -3.90 1.12
CA ILE A 112 -1.18 -5.11 1.96
C ILE A 112 0.20 -5.39 2.59
N LEU A 113 0.33 -5.35 3.92
CA LEU A 113 1.55 -5.75 4.63
C LEU A 113 1.61 -7.28 4.80
N LYS A 114 0.49 -7.87 5.20
CA LYS A 114 0.34 -9.30 5.46
C LYS A 114 -0.88 -9.79 4.70
N LYS A 115 -0.68 -10.72 3.77
CA LYS A 115 -1.78 -11.36 3.03
C LYS A 115 -2.60 -12.19 4.02
N GLY A 116 -3.92 -12.03 3.98
CA GLY A 116 -4.85 -12.90 4.70
C GLY A 116 -5.09 -14.19 3.93
N ASP A 117 -6.18 -14.85 4.31
CA ASP A 117 -6.65 -16.12 3.77
C ASP A 117 -7.06 -16.05 2.28
N LYS A 118 -7.37 -14.85 1.76
CA LYS A 118 -7.84 -14.59 0.38
C LYS A 118 -9.10 -15.36 -0.09
N THR A 119 -9.73 -16.15 0.77
CA THR A 119 -11.01 -16.83 0.48
C THR A 119 -12.17 -16.07 1.11
N ASN A 120 -11.97 -15.62 2.35
CA ASN A 120 -12.98 -14.99 3.19
C ASN A 120 -12.87 -13.47 3.11
N PHE A 121 -13.72 -12.82 2.30
CA PHE A 121 -13.87 -11.36 2.21
C PHE A 121 -15.21 -10.94 2.81
N PRO A 122 -15.28 -9.81 3.54
CA PRO A 122 -16.52 -9.36 4.13
C PRO A 122 -17.42 -8.70 3.08
N LYS A 123 -18.72 -8.88 3.20
CA LYS A 123 -19.73 -8.31 2.31
C LYS A 123 -20.45 -7.15 2.99
N LYS A 124 -21.14 -6.37 2.16
CA LYS A 124 -22.00 -5.26 2.61
C LYS A 124 -23.06 -5.76 3.61
N GLY A 125 -22.92 -5.36 4.87
CA GLY A 125 -23.79 -5.71 5.99
C GLY A 125 -23.19 -6.70 7.01
N ASP A 126 -22.10 -7.39 6.66
CA ASP A 126 -21.37 -8.32 7.54
C ASP A 126 -20.66 -7.55 8.66
N THR A 127 -20.51 -8.20 9.82
CA THR A 127 -19.87 -7.64 11.00
C THR A 127 -18.40 -8.04 11.01
N VAL A 128 -17.51 -7.08 10.74
CA VAL A 128 -16.07 -7.31 10.74
C VAL A 128 -15.47 -7.03 12.10
N HIS A 129 -14.53 -7.88 12.52
CA HIS A 129 -13.71 -7.71 13.72
C HIS A 129 -12.29 -7.37 13.30
N CYS A 130 -11.83 -6.15 13.58
CA CYS A 130 -10.49 -5.73 13.19
C CYS A 130 -9.73 -4.97 14.30
N TRP A 131 -8.41 -5.09 14.25
CA TRP A 131 -7.48 -4.23 14.94
C TRP A 131 -7.08 -3.06 14.04
N TYR A 132 -6.90 -1.87 14.61
CA TYR A 132 -6.38 -0.74 13.84
C TYR A 132 -5.57 0.26 14.67
N THR A 133 -4.74 1.01 13.96
CA THR A 133 -3.98 2.18 14.44
C THR A 133 -4.06 3.27 13.36
N GLY A 134 -4.60 4.43 13.70
CA GLY A 134 -4.64 5.62 12.86
C GLY A 134 -3.54 6.62 13.22
N THR A 135 -2.71 6.97 12.24
CA THR A 135 -1.66 7.98 12.33
C THR A 135 -1.86 9.10 11.29
N LEU A 136 -1.43 10.30 11.64
CA LEU A 136 -1.30 11.42 10.71
C LEU A 136 -0.04 11.25 9.84
N GLU A 137 0.11 12.03 8.77
CA GLU A 137 1.35 12.05 7.94
C GLU A 137 2.62 12.38 8.76
N ASP A 138 2.46 13.10 9.88
CA ASP A 138 3.50 13.42 10.86
C ASP A 138 3.92 12.20 11.75
N GLY A 139 3.20 11.08 11.67
CA GLY A 139 3.41 9.90 12.51
C GLY A 139 2.68 9.95 13.87
N THR A 140 2.13 11.11 14.24
CA THR A 140 1.27 11.27 15.42
C THR A 140 0.07 10.30 15.36
N VAL A 141 -0.03 9.38 16.33
CA VAL A 141 -1.19 8.47 16.50
C VAL A 141 -2.36 9.29 17.05
N PHE A 142 -3.46 9.35 16.30
CA PHE A 142 -4.69 10.05 16.74
C PHE A 142 -5.74 9.09 17.31
N ASP A 143 -5.77 7.83 16.84
CA ASP A 143 -6.70 6.81 17.31
C ASP A 143 -6.06 5.41 17.19
N SER A 144 -6.35 4.49 18.10
CA SER A 144 -5.86 3.11 18.02
C SER A 144 -6.63 2.18 18.94
N ASN A 145 -7.08 1.03 18.43
CA ASN A 145 -7.62 -0.04 19.27
C ASN A 145 -6.56 -1.08 19.68
N ILE A 146 -5.36 -1.05 19.08
CA ILE A 146 -4.27 -1.97 19.42
C ILE A 146 -3.63 -1.59 20.77
N GLN A 147 -4.02 -2.28 21.85
CA GLN A 147 -3.39 -2.08 23.16
C GLN A 147 -1.97 -2.64 23.19
N THR A 148 -1.00 -1.77 23.44
CA THR A 148 0.46 -2.03 23.42
C THR A 148 0.97 -2.89 24.58
N SER A 149 0.16 -3.14 25.62
CA SER A 149 0.56 -3.93 26.79
C SER A 149 0.09 -5.38 26.66
N SER A 150 1.03 -6.33 26.54
CA SER A 150 0.74 -7.77 26.34
C SER A 150 -0.17 -8.39 27.40
N LYS A 151 -0.17 -7.85 28.63
CA LYS A 151 -1.06 -8.28 29.73
C LYS A 151 -2.51 -7.82 29.54
N LYS A 152 -2.73 -6.71 28.82
CA LYS A 152 -4.02 -6.09 28.54
C LYS A 152 -4.56 -6.46 27.16
N LYS A 153 -3.68 -6.85 26.22
CA LYS A 153 -4.04 -7.41 24.89
C LYS A 153 -4.93 -8.66 24.96
N LYS A 154 -4.92 -9.41 26.08
CA LYS A 154 -5.88 -10.52 26.35
C LYS A 154 -7.29 -10.07 26.75
N ALA A 155 -7.45 -8.82 27.19
CA ALA A 155 -8.74 -8.23 27.59
C ALA A 155 -9.25 -7.17 26.59
N ALA A 156 -8.38 -6.66 25.72
CA ALA A 156 -8.75 -5.84 24.58
C ALA A 156 -9.63 -6.65 23.62
N LYS A 157 -10.73 -6.05 23.16
CA LYS A 157 -11.61 -6.63 22.12
C LYS A 157 -11.30 -5.98 20.78
N PRO A 158 -11.30 -6.73 19.66
CA PRO A 158 -11.22 -6.13 18.33
C PRO A 158 -12.41 -5.17 18.12
N LEU A 159 -12.25 -4.18 17.25
CA LEU A 159 -13.34 -3.28 16.91
C LEU A 159 -14.31 -4.07 16.03
N SER A 160 -15.57 -4.16 16.46
CA SER A 160 -16.65 -4.80 15.70
C SER A 160 -17.61 -3.76 15.14
N PHE A 161 -17.85 -3.82 13.83
CA PHE A 161 -18.84 -2.97 13.15
C PHE A 161 -19.27 -3.61 11.84
N LYS A 162 -20.39 -3.13 11.29
CA LYS A 162 -20.90 -3.57 10.00
C LYS A 162 -20.23 -2.78 8.87
N VAL A 163 -19.66 -3.48 7.89
CA VAL A 163 -19.03 -2.87 6.70
C VAL A 163 -20.05 -2.64 5.59
N GLY A 164 -19.80 -1.69 4.69
CA GLY A 164 -20.63 -1.37 3.53
C GLY A 164 -21.92 -0.60 3.85
N VAL A 165 -22.10 -0.18 5.10
CA VAL A 165 -23.32 0.48 5.61
C VAL A 165 -23.07 1.91 6.12
N GLY A 166 -21.94 2.53 5.76
CA GLY A 166 -21.63 3.91 6.15
C GLY A 166 -21.47 4.14 7.65
N LYS A 167 -21.12 3.09 8.41
CA LYS A 167 -20.79 3.20 9.85
C LYS A 167 -19.38 3.76 10.10
N VAL A 168 -18.52 3.70 9.09
CA VAL A 168 -17.15 4.21 9.07
C VAL A 168 -16.96 5.15 7.87
N ILE A 169 -15.83 5.83 7.81
CA ILE A 169 -15.48 6.72 6.70
C ILE A 169 -15.46 5.95 5.35
N ARG A 170 -15.84 6.60 4.24
CA ARG A 170 -15.98 5.95 2.91
C ARG A 170 -14.72 5.18 2.50
N GLY A 171 -13.54 5.71 2.78
CA GLY A 171 -12.27 5.03 2.49
C GLY A 171 -12.00 3.77 3.33
N TRP A 172 -12.63 3.62 4.50
CA TRP A 172 -12.58 2.37 5.28
C TRP A 172 -13.55 1.34 4.74
N ASP A 173 -14.79 1.75 4.44
CA ASP A 173 -15.85 0.87 3.93
C ASP A 173 -15.38 0.16 2.64
N GLU A 174 -14.90 0.93 1.68
CA GLU A 174 -14.37 0.43 0.39
C GLU A 174 -13.09 -0.41 0.57
N ALA A 175 -12.18 0.01 1.47
CA ALA A 175 -10.94 -0.73 1.68
C ALA A 175 -11.16 -2.11 2.32
N LEU A 176 -12.03 -2.20 3.32
CA LEU A 176 -12.27 -3.42 4.08
C LEU A 176 -13.02 -4.48 3.28
N LEU A 177 -13.92 -4.09 2.39
CA LEU A 177 -14.56 -5.01 1.44
C LEU A 177 -13.52 -5.74 0.56
N THR A 178 -12.35 -5.14 0.32
CA THR A 178 -11.24 -5.77 -0.42
C THR A 178 -10.27 -6.56 0.47
N MET A 179 -10.41 -6.55 1.80
CA MET A 179 -9.52 -7.24 2.73
C MET A 179 -10.03 -8.64 3.05
N SER A 180 -9.12 -9.60 3.12
CA SER A 180 -9.43 -10.97 3.53
C SER A 180 -9.24 -11.21 5.03
N LYS A 181 -9.90 -12.25 5.58
CA LYS A 181 -9.70 -12.68 6.97
C LYS A 181 -8.22 -12.98 7.25
N GLY A 182 -7.67 -12.41 8.32
CA GLY A 182 -6.25 -12.48 8.67
C GLY A 182 -5.33 -11.50 7.92
N GLU A 183 -5.86 -10.66 7.02
CA GLU A 183 -5.08 -9.67 6.25
C GLU A 183 -4.72 -8.47 7.12
N LYS A 184 -3.46 -8.02 7.05
CA LYS A 184 -3.04 -6.71 7.55
C LYS A 184 -2.69 -5.81 6.39
N ALA A 185 -3.34 -4.65 6.30
CA ALA A 185 -3.10 -3.65 5.27
C ALA A 185 -2.94 -2.24 5.86
N LYS A 186 -2.19 -1.40 5.14
CA LYS A 186 -2.09 0.04 5.38
C LYS A 186 -3.03 0.73 4.40
N LEU A 187 -3.90 1.57 4.91
CA LEU A 187 -4.85 2.38 4.17
C LEU A 187 -4.41 3.84 4.31
N GLU A 188 -4.03 4.49 3.21
CA GLU A 188 -3.89 5.93 3.17
C GLU A 188 -5.17 6.52 2.60
N ILE A 189 -5.88 7.33 3.38
CA ILE A 189 -7.18 7.89 3.00
C ILE A 189 -7.03 9.40 2.91
N GLN A 190 -7.34 9.95 1.73
CA GLN A 190 -7.37 11.39 1.53
C GLN A 190 -8.47 12.01 2.40
N PRO A 191 -8.30 13.25 2.88
CA PRO A 191 -9.28 13.91 3.74
C PRO A 191 -10.71 13.83 3.18
N GLU A 192 -10.88 13.98 1.88
CA GLU A 192 -12.19 13.95 1.21
C GLU A 192 -13.02 12.67 1.43
N TRP A 193 -12.36 11.53 1.70
CA TRP A 193 -13.02 10.26 2.04
C TRP A 193 -12.84 9.88 3.54
N ALA A 194 -12.44 10.86 4.35
CA ALA A 194 -12.28 10.84 5.80
C ALA A 194 -13.04 12.03 6.44
N TYR A 195 -12.34 12.99 7.08
CA TYR A 195 -12.93 14.13 7.80
C TYR A 195 -12.93 15.47 7.01
N GLY A 196 -12.53 15.42 5.75
CA GLY A 196 -12.61 16.50 4.77
C GLY A 196 -11.81 17.76 5.11
N LYS A 197 -12.26 18.87 4.53
CA LYS A 197 -11.73 20.23 4.80
C LYS A 197 -11.96 20.70 6.23
N LYS A 198 -12.83 20.04 7.00
CA LYS A 198 -13.15 20.38 8.39
C LYS A 198 -12.16 19.75 9.38
N GLY A 199 -11.59 18.59 9.04
CA GLY A 199 -10.81 17.79 9.98
C GLY A 199 -11.67 17.27 11.13
N GLN A 200 -11.03 16.76 12.17
CA GLN A 200 -11.70 16.36 13.41
C GLN A 200 -10.91 16.91 14.61
N PRO A 201 -11.24 18.13 15.10
CA PRO A 201 -10.48 18.78 16.17
C PRO A 201 -10.51 17.98 17.48
N ASP A 202 -11.58 17.22 17.74
CA ASP A 202 -11.74 16.34 18.90
C ASP A 202 -10.64 15.26 18.97
N ALA A 203 -10.31 14.66 17.82
CA ALA A 203 -9.20 13.72 17.65
C ALA A 203 -7.87 14.40 17.26
N LYS A 204 -7.77 15.74 17.39
CA LYS A 204 -6.61 16.56 16.99
C LYS A 204 -6.22 16.42 15.51
N ILE A 205 -7.16 16.03 14.65
CA ILE A 205 -6.93 15.83 13.21
C ILE A 205 -7.10 17.18 12.50
N PRO A 206 -6.04 17.74 11.88
CA PRO A 206 -6.13 19.03 11.22
C PRO A 206 -7.01 19.01 9.94
N PRO A 207 -7.51 20.16 9.49
CA PRO A 207 -8.27 20.26 8.25
C PRO A 207 -7.42 19.80 7.05
N ASN A 208 -8.02 19.02 6.15
CA ASN A 208 -7.33 18.39 5.01
C ASN A 208 -6.19 17.42 5.36
N ALA A 209 -6.14 16.89 6.59
CA ALA A 209 -5.20 15.83 6.93
C ALA A 209 -5.50 14.54 6.15
N LYS A 210 -4.47 13.93 5.54
CA LYS A 210 -4.54 12.51 5.18
C LYS A 210 -4.43 11.66 6.44
N LEU A 211 -5.13 10.53 6.44
CA LEU A 211 -5.08 9.57 7.53
C LEU A 211 -4.42 8.29 7.03
N LEU A 212 -3.44 7.80 7.78
CA LEU A 212 -2.79 6.52 7.54
C LEU A 212 -3.29 5.55 8.60
N PHE A 213 -4.08 4.57 8.19
CA PHE A 213 -4.53 3.50 9.08
C PHE A 213 -3.76 2.22 8.78
N GLU A 214 -3.17 1.59 9.79
CA GLU A 214 -2.89 0.16 9.71
C GLU A 214 -4.09 -0.59 10.26
N VAL A 215 -4.64 -1.53 9.48
CA VAL A 215 -5.79 -2.35 9.86
C VAL A 215 -5.42 -3.83 9.71
N GLU A 216 -5.77 -4.66 10.68
CA GLU A 216 -5.64 -6.12 10.66
C GLU A 216 -7.02 -6.74 10.87
N LEU A 217 -7.53 -7.44 9.86
CA LEU A 217 -8.83 -8.10 9.90
C LEU A 217 -8.69 -9.44 10.63
N VAL A 218 -9.36 -9.59 11.77
CA VAL A 218 -9.28 -10.78 12.62
C VAL A 218 -10.37 -11.78 12.24
N ASP A 219 -11.62 -11.32 12.17
CA ASP A 219 -12.79 -12.16 11.93
C ASP A 219 -13.92 -11.43 11.17
N ILE A 220 -14.87 -12.20 10.65
CA ILE A 220 -16.02 -11.75 9.84
C ILE A 220 -17.23 -12.61 10.25
N GLU A 221 -18.34 -11.98 10.62
CA GLU A 221 -19.63 -12.59 10.99
C GLU A 221 -20.79 -12.14 10.09
#